data_AF-A0AAE3DRV9-F1
#
_entry.id   AF-A0AAE3DRV9-F1
#
_cell.length_a   1.000
_cell.length_b   1.000
_cell.length_c   1.000
_cell.angle_alpha   90.00
_cell.angle_beta   90.00
_cell.angle_gamma   90.00
#
_symmetry.space_group_name_H-M   'P 1'
#
loop_
_entity.id
_entity.type
_entity.pdbx_description
1 polymer ?
#
loop_
_entity_poly.entity_id
_entity_poly.type
_entity_poly.pdbx_seq_one_letter_code
_entity_poly.pdbx_strand_id
1 'polypeptide(L)'
;MKKSANDCQEIDTETVKENIRQFMKNEALTVADLKELLGFDSTQAIYKWRSGRGIPSIDSLFKMSSVFDIPMEDFIKKDGIKPKQGEKQSQKEELR
;
A
#
# COMPACT_ATOMS: atom_id res chain seq x y z
N MET A 1 -12.34 37.73 8.70
CA MET A 1 -13.64 37.11 8.36
C MET A 1 -13.39 35.74 7.75
N LYS A 2 -13.87 34.69 8.43
CA LYS A 2 -14.18 33.31 7.99
C LYS A 2 -13.34 32.70 6.85
N LYS A 3 -12.35 31.88 7.20
CA LYS A 3 -11.91 30.77 6.34
C LYS A 3 -12.97 29.66 6.46
N SER A 4 -13.76 29.48 5.41
CA SER A 4 -14.53 28.25 5.21
C SER A 4 -14.76 28.11 3.71
N ALA A 5 -13.94 27.24 3.10
CA ALA A 5 -14.15 26.70 1.77
C ALA A 5 -13.32 25.42 1.69
N ASN A 6 -14.00 24.29 1.92
CA ASN A 6 -13.58 22.92 1.69
C ASN A 6 -12.36 22.40 2.46
N ASP A 7 -12.66 21.58 3.46
CA ASP A 7 -11.80 20.54 4.01
C ASP A 7 -11.53 19.48 2.92
N CYS A 8 -10.75 19.84 1.91
CA CYS A 8 -10.21 18.89 0.94
C CYS A 8 -8.97 18.30 1.58
N GLN A 9 -9.08 17.12 2.20
CA GLN A 9 -7.90 16.42 2.67
C GLN A 9 -7.03 16.09 1.45
N GLU A 10 -5.98 16.87 1.23
CA GLU A 10 -5.01 16.61 0.16
C GLU A 10 -4.29 15.30 0.45
N ILE A 11 -4.36 14.35 -0.50
CA ILE A 11 -3.59 13.10 -0.41
C ILE A 11 -2.12 13.45 -0.62
N ASP A 12 -1.33 13.23 0.44
CA ASP A 12 0.11 13.49 0.43
C ASP A 12 0.89 12.30 -0.14
N THR A 13 1.78 12.58 -1.09
CA THR A 13 2.64 11.57 -1.72
C THR A 13 3.60 10.91 -0.76
N GLU A 14 4.07 11.63 0.27
CA GLU A 14 5.00 11.07 1.25
C GLU A 14 4.31 10.06 2.17
N THR A 15 3.08 10.34 2.56
CA THR A 15 2.20 9.43 3.31
C THR A 15 1.94 8.15 2.54
N VAL A 16 1.53 8.27 1.27
CA VAL A 16 1.28 7.13 0.39
C VAL A 16 2.53 6.29 0.18
N LYS A 17 3.68 6.95 -0.04
CA LYS A 17 4.98 6.30 -0.16
C LYS A 17 5.30 5.46 1.08
N GLU A 18 5.16 6.04 2.27
CA GLU A 18 5.48 5.35 3.51
C GLU A 18 4.54 4.17 3.74
N ASN A 19 3.24 4.36 3.54
CA ASN A 19 2.24 3.30 3.65
C ASN A 19 2.53 2.12 2.72
N ILE A 20 2.83 2.37 1.44
CA ILE A 20 3.17 1.30 0.49
C ILE A 20 4.46 0.58 0.92
N ARG A 21 5.46 1.31 1.44
CA ARG A 21 6.70 0.70 1.93
C ARG A 21 6.46 -0.17 3.15
N GLN A 22 5.66 0.30 4.11
CA GLN A 22 5.29 -0.46 5.30
C GLN A 22 4.45 -1.68 4.94
N PHE A 23 3.48 -1.52 4.05
CA PHE A 23 2.65 -2.61 3.55
C PHE A 23 3.50 -3.72 2.92
N MET A 24 4.37 -3.38 1.96
CA MET A 24 5.27 -4.35 1.33
C MET A 24 6.19 -5.02 2.35
N LYS A 25 6.65 -4.30 3.36
CA LYS A 25 7.46 -4.87 4.44
C LYS A 25 6.67 -5.84 5.32
N ASN A 26 5.42 -5.52 5.64
CA ASN A 26 4.54 -6.34 6.47
C ASN A 26 4.14 -7.64 5.77
N GLU A 27 3.89 -7.59 4.47
CA GLU A 27 3.56 -8.75 3.64
C GLU A 27 4.79 -9.47 3.08
N ALA A 28 6.01 -9.02 3.41
CA ALA A 28 7.27 -9.53 2.89
C ALA A 28 7.33 -9.60 1.33
N LEU A 29 6.70 -8.63 0.66
CA LEU A 29 6.59 -8.56 -0.80
C LEU A 29 7.75 -7.80 -1.44
N THR A 30 8.23 -8.31 -2.56
CA THR A 30 9.13 -7.57 -3.46
C THR A 30 8.34 -6.72 -4.47
N VAL A 31 9.03 -5.84 -5.19
CA VAL A 31 8.43 -5.06 -6.29
C VAL A 31 7.91 -5.98 -7.41
N ALA A 32 8.60 -7.10 -7.65
CA ALA A 32 8.18 -8.08 -8.63
C ALA A 32 6.89 -8.79 -8.17
N ASP A 33 6.81 -9.21 -6.91
CA ASP A 33 5.61 -9.87 -6.37
C ASP A 33 4.40 -8.95 -6.46
N LEU A 34 4.55 -7.69 -6.04
CA LEU A 34 3.45 -6.72 -6.13
C LEU A 34 3.05 -6.42 -7.59
N LYS A 35 4.00 -6.46 -8.54
CA LYS A 35 3.70 -6.29 -9.97
C LYS A 35 2.84 -7.46 -10.49
N GLU A 36 3.25 -8.69 -10.20
CA GLU A 36 2.54 -9.90 -10.63
C GLU A 36 1.15 -9.98 -9.98
N LEU A 37 1.04 -9.69 -8.68
CA LEU A 37 -0.22 -9.70 -7.94
C LEU A 37 -1.23 -8.66 -8.46
N LEU A 38 -0.76 -7.49 -8.89
CA LEU A 38 -1.62 -6.44 -9.46
C LEU A 38 -1.88 -6.60 -10.96
N GLY A 39 -1.24 -7.58 -11.60
CA GLY A 39 -1.32 -7.82 -13.04
C GLY A 39 -0.81 -6.63 -13.84
N PHE A 40 0.29 -5.99 -13.42
CA PHE A 40 0.93 -4.93 -14.19
C PHE A 40 1.94 -5.49 -15.18
N ASP A 41 2.03 -4.90 -16.35
CA ASP A 41 3.06 -5.27 -17.33
C ASP A 41 4.46 -4.77 -16.93
N SER A 42 4.54 -3.72 -16.11
CA SER A 42 5.80 -3.08 -15.71
C SER A 42 5.85 -2.72 -14.23
N THR A 43 7.04 -2.83 -13.62
CA THR A 43 7.34 -2.43 -12.25
C THR A 43 7.41 -0.91 -12.04
N GLN A 44 7.38 -0.13 -13.12
CA GLN A 44 7.62 1.31 -13.08
C GLN A 44 6.62 2.06 -12.19
N ALA A 45 5.35 1.63 -12.18
CA ALA A 45 4.32 2.21 -11.33
C ALA A 45 4.65 2.04 -9.84
N ILE A 46 5.08 0.84 -9.44
CA ILE A 46 5.42 0.52 -8.05
C ILE A 46 6.65 1.32 -7.59
N TYR A 47 7.67 1.46 -8.43
CA TYR A 47 8.82 2.32 -8.12
C TYR A 47 8.42 3.80 -7.99
N LYS A 48 7.49 4.29 -8.82
CA LYS A 48 6.97 5.66 -8.72
C LYS A 48 6.34 5.90 -7.35
N TRP A 49 5.48 4.98 -6.89
CA TRP A 49 4.78 5.12 -5.62
C TRP A 49 5.73 4.99 -4.42
N ARG A 50 6.63 3.99 -4.43
CA ARG A 50 7.67 3.83 -3.38
C ARG A 50 8.66 4.98 -3.28
N SER A 51 8.79 5.79 -4.34
CA SER A 51 9.66 6.97 -4.36
C SER A 51 8.94 8.28 -4.05
N GLY A 52 7.62 8.27 -3.80
CA GLY A 52 6.83 9.48 -3.57
C GLY A 52 6.64 10.35 -4.81
N ARG A 53 7.04 9.87 -6.00
CA ARG A 53 6.90 10.62 -7.27
C ARG A 53 5.51 10.53 -7.88
N GLY A 54 4.56 9.92 -7.17
CA GLY A 54 3.16 9.86 -7.56
C GLY A 54 2.35 8.92 -6.69
N ILE A 55 1.03 9.07 -6.79
CA ILE A 55 0.03 8.31 -6.05
C ILE A 55 -0.51 7.19 -6.98
N PRO A 56 -0.86 6.00 -6.46
CA PRO A 56 -1.57 4.99 -7.24
C PRO A 56 -2.90 5.54 -7.75
N SER A 57 -3.31 5.12 -8.95
CA SER A 57 -4.66 5.43 -9.43
C SER A 57 -5.72 4.73 -8.58
N ILE A 58 -6.96 5.19 -8.65
CA ILE A 58 -8.09 4.52 -7.97
C ILE A 58 -8.15 3.04 -8.38
N ASP A 59 -7.97 2.71 -9.65
CA ASP A 59 -7.93 1.32 -10.13
C ASP A 59 -6.82 0.50 -9.46
N SER A 60 -5.64 1.10 -9.28
CA SER A 60 -4.50 0.44 -8.64
C SER A 60 -4.78 0.20 -7.16
N LEU A 61 -5.36 1.20 -6.47
CA LEU A 61 -5.76 1.08 -5.07
C LEU A 61 -6.86 0.04 -4.90
N PHE A 62 -7.85 0.00 -5.80
CA PHE A 62 -8.91 -1.00 -5.78
C PHE A 62 -8.36 -2.40 -5.97
N LYS A 63 -7.41 -2.60 -6.91
CA LYS A 63 -6.72 -3.88 -7.07
C LYS A 63 -5.94 -4.28 -5.83
N MET A 64 -5.17 -3.37 -5.24
CA MET A 64 -4.47 -3.64 -3.96
C MET A 64 -5.48 -4.02 -2.88
N SER A 65 -6.57 -3.28 -2.78
CA SER A 65 -7.62 -3.55 -1.79
C SER A 65 -8.23 -4.94 -1.97
N SER A 66 -8.55 -5.31 -3.21
CA SER A 66 -9.12 -6.62 -3.52
C SER A 66 -8.14 -7.78 -3.33
N VAL A 67 -6.84 -7.58 -3.58
CA VAL A 67 -5.83 -8.64 -3.46
C VAL A 67 -5.44 -8.89 -2.01
N PHE A 68 -5.36 -7.82 -1.20
CA PHE A 68 -4.83 -7.88 0.16
C PHE A 68 -5.88 -7.74 1.25
N ASP A 69 -7.15 -7.56 0.87
CA ASP A 69 -8.28 -7.32 1.79
C ASP A 69 -8.05 -6.14 2.75
N ILE A 70 -7.44 -5.08 2.23
CA ILE A 70 -7.13 -3.84 2.97
C ILE A 70 -7.92 -2.69 2.34
N PRO A 71 -8.59 -1.82 3.12
CA PRO A 71 -9.27 -0.65 2.57
C PRO A 71 -8.32 0.23 1.75
N MET A 72 -8.74 0.67 0.55
CA MET A 72 -7.92 1.59 -0.28
C MET A 72 -7.47 2.86 0.47
N GLU A 73 -8.29 3.29 1.43
CA GLU A 73 -8.05 4.45 2.29
C GLU A 73 -6.82 4.29 3.17
N ASP A 74 -6.51 3.06 3.57
CA ASP A 74 -5.38 2.78 4.45
C ASP A 74 -4.04 3.02 3.74
N PHE A 75 -4.02 2.92 2.41
CA PHE A 75 -2.83 3.25 1.62
C PHE A 75 -2.59 4.77 1.52
N ILE A 76 -3.62 5.60 1.75
CA ILE A 76 -3.54 7.06 1.56
C ILE A 76 -3.60 7.87 2.86
N LYS A 77 -4.15 7.31 3.95
CA LYS A 77 -4.25 7.97 5.26
C LYS A 77 -2.97 7.77 6.07
N LYS A 78 -2.60 8.80 6.86
CA LYS A 78 -1.37 8.81 7.68
C LYS A 78 -1.23 7.63 8.65
N ASP A 79 -2.35 7.10 9.12
CA ASP A 79 -2.41 6.02 10.11
C ASP A 79 -3.09 4.74 9.57
N GLY A 80 -3.11 4.59 8.24
CA GLY A 80 -3.84 3.52 7.56
C GLY A 80 -3.15 2.16 7.64
N ILE A 81 -1.92 2.03 7.14
CA ILE A 81 -1.17 0.78 7.21
C ILE A 81 -0.50 0.64 8.58
N LYS A 82 -1.11 -0.16 9.46
CA LYS A 82 -0.54 -0.48 10.77
C LYS A 82 0.54 -1.55 10.61
N PRO A 83 1.65 -1.48 11.36
CA PRO A 83 2.64 -2.56 11.39
C PRO A 83 1.98 -3.84 11.88
N LYS A 84 2.10 -4.94 11.12
CA LYS A 84 1.66 -6.28 11.58
C LYS A 84 2.43 -6.62 12.85
N GLN A 85 1.77 -6.51 14.01
CA GLN A 85 2.31 -6.99 15.28
C GLN A 85 2.28 -8.52 15.28
N GLY A 86 3.36 -9.13 14.80
CA GLY A 86 3.77 -10.49 15.11
C GLY A 86 2.77 -11.61 14.82
N GLU A 87 2.74 -12.10 13.58
CA GLU A 87 2.39 -13.49 13.31
C GLU A 87 3.63 -14.21 12.80
N LYS A 88 4.28 -14.97 13.69
CA LYS A 88 5.09 -16.11 13.28
C LYS A 88 4.13 -17.09 12.61
N GLN A 89 3.99 -17.02 11.29
CA GLN A 89 3.45 -18.15 10.55
C GLN A 89 4.48 -19.29 10.65
N SER A 90 4.25 -20.10 11.67
CA SER A 90 4.89 -21.39 11.90
C SER A 90 4.56 -22.31 10.75
N GLN A 91 5.35 -22.26 9.66
CA GLN A 91 5.48 -23.39 8.75
C GLN A 91 6.48 -24.38 9.38
N LYS A 92 5.98 -25.21 10.30
CA LYS A 92 6.63 -26.43 10.79
C LYS A 92 5.58 -27.52 10.99
N GLU A 93 5.08 -28.04 9.88
CA GLU A 93 4.43 -29.35 9.74
C GLU A 93 4.49 -29.58 8.23
N GLU A 94 5.40 -30.38 7.67
CA GLU A 94 5.40 -31.84 7.76
C GLU A 94 6.84 -32.41 7.70
N LEU A 95 7.23 -33.14 8.74
CA LEU A 95 8.05 -34.35 8.60
C LEU A 95 7.67 -35.28 9.76
N ARG A 96 6.82 -36.26 9.46
CA ARG A 96 6.72 -37.51 10.22
C ARG A 96 6.76 -38.66 9.22
#